data_AF-A0A1F3XWA0-F1
#
_entry.id   AF-A0A1F3XWA0-F1
#
_cell.length_a   1.000
_cell.length_b   1.000
_cell.length_c   1.000
_cell.angle_alpha   90.00
_cell.angle_beta   90.00
_cell.angle_gamma   90.00
#
_symmetry.space_group_name_H-M   'P 1'
#
loop_
_entity.id
_entity.type
_entity.pdbx_description
1 polymer ?
#
loop_
_entity_poly.entity_id
_entity_poly.type
_entity_poly.pdbx_seq_one_letter_code
_entity_poly.pdbx_strand_id
1 'polypeptide(L)'
;MQLVIRTITRSFALVLFAGHSAFAAVPASKSHIVSDQAPTLCEIGIVLYGRCSMFKEVAIWNGIRTPFSIRIGQRLVLKKKPTLTPREGAARLLASWRKRFGLGGDKLHHPPDSYAALLSKAPQLKLETRPETSAKGSARITQSPAENLTEEIPKVIVTQETMKAVTIEQSFENAKRAFENKDFERALTEFRAIRGTHPKFLPSWMYELRTLQVLKRDQEARATAALLIVQHPGVRGLPIVRAYVNGKSPQ
;
A
#
# COMPACT_ATOMS: atom_id res chain seq x y z
N MET A 1 -43.53 -39.33 -52.91
CA MET A 1 -43.18 -38.94 -51.52
C MET A 1 -43.96 -37.67 -51.18
N GLN A 2 -45.05 -37.79 -50.42
CA GLN A 2 -45.85 -36.63 -49.99
C GLN A 2 -45.41 -36.19 -48.59
N LEU A 3 -45.00 -34.92 -48.47
CA LEU A 3 -44.54 -34.31 -47.22
C LEU A 3 -45.72 -33.66 -46.51
N VAL A 4 -46.17 -34.25 -45.40
CA VAL A 4 -47.29 -33.75 -44.59
C VAL A 4 -46.76 -32.75 -43.57
N ILE A 5 -47.02 -31.46 -43.77
CA ILE A 5 -46.68 -30.39 -42.84
C ILE A 5 -47.81 -30.24 -41.82
N ARG A 6 -47.60 -30.70 -40.58
CA ARG A 6 -48.51 -30.49 -39.46
C ARG A 6 -48.17 -29.19 -38.75
N THR A 7 -49.03 -28.18 -38.91
CA THR A 7 -49.03 -26.93 -38.16
C THR A 7 -49.47 -27.18 -36.72
N ILE A 8 -48.56 -27.00 -35.76
CA ILE A 8 -48.84 -27.07 -34.32
C ILE A 8 -49.16 -25.65 -33.84
N THR A 9 -50.44 -25.36 -33.70
CA THR A 9 -50.96 -24.13 -33.11
C THR A 9 -50.79 -24.21 -31.58
N ARG A 10 -49.73 -23.62 -31.04
CA ARG A 10 -49.51 -23.52 -29.59
C ARG A 10 -50.25 -22.32 -29.02
N SER A 11 -51.35 -22.58 -28.34
CA SER A 11 -52.08 -21.60 -27.53
C SER A 11 -51.19 -21.11 -26.38
N PHE A 12 -50.92 -19.81 -26.35
CA PHE A 12 -50.16 -19.13 -25.31
C PHE A 12 -51.13 -18.71 -24.20
N ALA A 13 -51.21 -19.49 -23.12
CA ALA A 13 -51.97 -19.12 -21.93
C ALA A 13 -51.13 -18.15 -21.08
N LEU A 14 -51.56 -16.89 -21.06
CA LEU A 14 -50.91 -15.80 -20.32
C LEU A 14 -51.44 -15.83 -18.87
N VAL A 15 -50.74 -16.56 -17.99
CA VAL A 15 -51.08 -16.62 -16.56
C VAL A 15 -50.53 -15.36 -15.87
N LEU A 16 -51.42 -14.41 -15.62
CA LEU A 16 -51.13 -13.22 -14.80
C LEU A 16 -51.09 -13.62 -13.32
N PHE A 17 -49.89 -13.96 -12.83
CA PHE A 17 -49.66 -14.07 -11.39
C PHE A 17 -49.64 -12.67 -10.78
N ALA A 18 -50.73 -12.30 -10.09
CA ALA A 18 -50.76 -11.18 -9.16
C ALA A 18 -49.93 -11.54 -7.91
N GLY A 19 -48.61 -11.50 -8.06
CA GLY A 19 -47.64 -11.74 -6.99
C GLY A 19 -47.62 -10.57 -6.02
N HIS A 20 -48.22 -10.77 -4.84
CA HIS A 20 -48.02 -9.91 -3.69
C HIS A 20 -46.53 -9.96 -3.32
N SER A 21 -45.78 -8.97 -3.81
CA SER A 21 -44.37 -8.80 -3.50
C SER A 21 -44.28 -8.27 -2.09
N ALA A 22 -44.27 -9.17 -1.10
CA ALA A 22 -43.85 -8.84 0.25
C ALA A 22 -42.37 -8.42 0.17
N PHE A 23 -42.12 -7.11 0.09
CA PHE A 23 -40.79 -6.55 0.25
C PHE A 23 -40.36 -6.80 1.69
N ALA A 24 -39.74 -7.96 1.93
CA ALA A 24 -39.01 -8.20 3.15
C ALA A 24 -37.94 -7.10 3.26
N ALA A 25 -38.02 -6.30 4.33
CA ALA A 25 -37.08 -5.23 4.58
C ALA A 25 -35.66 -5.82 4.58
N VAL A 26 -34.88 -5.49 3.54
CA VAL A 26 -33.49 -5.92 3.44
C VAL A 26 -32.77 -5.33 4.65
N PRO A 27 -32.19 -6.15 5.53
CA PRO A 27 -31.47 -5.62 6.69
C PRO A 27 -30.38 -4.69 6.20
N ALA A 28 -30.31 -3.49 6.76
CA ALA A 28 -29.36 -2.45 6.39
C ALA A 28 -27.93 -3.03 6.47
N SER A 29 -27.39 -3.37 5.31
CA SER A 29 -26.09 -4.03 5.22
C SER A 29 -25.01 -3.01 5.59
N LYS A 30 -24.22 -3.31 6.63
CA LYS A 30 -23.16 -2.41 7.07
C LYS A 30 -22.10 -2.32 5.97
N SER A 31 -21.71 -1.11 5.60
CA SER A 31 -20.66 -0.89 4.62
C SER A 31 -19.35 -0.44 5.28
N HIS A 32 -18.21 -0.82 4.71
CA HIS A 32 -16.88 -0.33 5.08
C HIS A 32 -16.25 0.38 3.88
N ILE A 33 -15.58 1.51 4.10
CA ILE A 33 -14.83 2.21 3.04
C ILE A 33 -13.36 1.85 3.19
N VAL A 34 -12.74 1.39 2.11
CA VAL A 34 -11.31 1.04 2.08
C VAL A 34 -10.49 2.30 2.38
N SER A 35 -9.70 2.26 3.45
CA SER A 35 -8.79 3.35 3.84
C SER A 35 -7.34 3.06 3.44
N ASP A 36 -6.49 4.08 3.56
CA ASP A 36 -5.03 4.01 3.42
C ASP A 36 -4.35 3.16 4.52
N GLN A 37 -4.98 3.02 5.68
CA GLN A 37 -4.46 2.22 6.80
C GLN A 37 -4.58 0.70 6.57
N ALA A 38 -5.54 0.26 5.75
CA ALA A 38 -5.77 -1.14 5.43
C ALA A 38 -6.01 -1.30 3.91
N PRO A 39 -4.98 -1.08 3.08
CA PRO A 39 -5.12 -1.02 1.64
C PRO A 39 -5.45 -2.37 0.98
N THR A 40 -5.30 -3.49 1.70
CA THR A 40 -5.58 -4.82 1.16
C THR A 40 -6.74 -5.53 1.87
N LEU A 41 -7.41 -6.46 1.16
CA LEU A 41 -8.51 -7.24 1.74
C LEU A 41 -8.06 -8.11 2.93
N CYS A 42 -6.80 -8.57 2.96
CA CYS A 42 -6.24 -9.28 4.11
C CYS A 42 -6.18 -8.39 5.35
N GLU A 43 -5.74 -7.14 5.18
CA GLU A 43 -5.64 -6.18 6.27
C GLU A 43 -7.02 -5.75 6.76
N ILE A 44 -7.98 -5.54 5.85
CA ILE A 44 -9.39 -5.32 6.20
C ILE A 44 -9.94 -6.51 7.00
N GLY A 45 -9.60 -7.74 6.60
CA GLY A 45 -9.96 -8.96 7.34
C GLY A 45 -9.40 -8.97 8.77
N ILE A 46 -8.14 -8.56 8.95
CA ILE A 46 -7.52 -8.43 10.28
C ILE A 46 -8.18 -7.31 11.09
N VAL A 47 -8.43 -6.14 10.48
CA VAL A 47 -9.00 -4.98 11.18
C VAL A 47 -10.44 -5.25 11.63
N LEU A 48 -11.27 -5.86 10.79
CA LEU A 48 -12.69 -6.06 11.09
C LEU A 48 -12.97 -7.36 11.86
N TYR A 49 -12.19 -8.41 11.62
CA TYR A 49 -12.50 -9.77 12.09
C TYR A 49 -11.31 -10.47 12.79
N GLY A 50 -10.16 -9.80 12.89
CA GLY A 50 -8.98 -10.30 13.61
C GLY A 50 -8.18 -11.37 12.88
N ARG A 51 -8.55 -11.73 11.65
CA ARG A 51 -7.89 -12.80 10.88
C ARG A 51 -7.77 -12.43 9.41
N CYS A 52 -6.60 -12.66 8.82
CA CYS A 52 -6.40 -12.43 7.39
C CYS A 52 -7.35 -13.29 6.54
N SER A 53 -7.61 -14.56 6.90
CA SER A 53 -8.42 -15.50 6.12
C SER A 53 -9.83 -15.01 5.76
N MET A 54 -10.38 -14.05 6.52
CA MET A 54 -11.67 -13.42 6.24
C MET A 54 -11.70 -12.63 4.93
N PHE A 55 -10.54 -12.30 4.35
CA PHE A 55 -10.46 -11.61 3.06
C PHE A 55 -11.23 -12.34 1.95
N LYS A 56 -11.28 -13.68 1.99
CA LYS A 56 -11.98 -14.50 1.01
C LYS A 56 -13.50 -14.32 1.09
N GLU A 57 -14.04 -14.29 2.31
CA GLU A 57 -15.48 -14.05 2.51
C GLU A 57 -15.87 -12.64 2.08
N VAL A 58 -15.07 -11.64 2.46
CA VAL A 58 -15.30 -10.23 2.07
C VAL A 58 -15.25 -10.09 0.54
N ALA A 59 -14.31 -10.76 -0.13
CA ALA A 59 -14.24 -10.78 -1.59
C ALA A 59 -15.51 -11.39 -2.22
N ILE A 60 -15.96 -12.55 -1.71
CA ILE A 60 -17.18 -13.22 -2.18
C ILE A 60 -18.42 -12.33 -2.00
N TRP A 61 -18.55 -11.65 -0.86
CA TRP A 61 -19.69 -10.75 -0.61
C TRP A 61 -19.75 -9.57 -1.57
N ASN A 62 -18.60 -9.16 -2.12
CA ASN A 62 -18.46 -8.01 -3.01
C ASN A 62 -18.23 -8.42 -4.47
N GLY A 63 -18.32 -9.70 -4.80
CA GLY A 63 -18.08 -10.20 -6.17
C GLY A 63 -16.66 -9.95 -6.70
N ILE A 64 -15.67 -9.78 -5.81
CA ILE A 64 -14.29 -9.47 -6.19
C ILE A 64 -13.59 -10.78 -6.55
N ARG A 65 -13.18 -10.91 -7.81
CA ARG A 65 -12.42 -12.08 -8.33
C ARG A 65 -10.92 -11.93 -8.06
N THR A 66 -10.20 -13.05 -8.07
CA THR A 66 -8.73 -13.09 -8.07
C THR A 66 -8.21 -12.25 -9.25
N PRO A 67 -7.23 -11.34 -9.06
CA PRO A 67 -6.26 -11.23 -7.95
C PRO A 67 -6.72 -10.42 -6.71
N PHE A 68 -8.02 -10.26 -6.48
CA PHE A 68 -8.59 -9.59 -5.31
C PHE A 68 -8.27 -8.09 -5.21
N SER A 69 -8.23 -7.42 -6.36
CA SER A 69 -7.93 -5.99 -6.46
C SER A 69 -9.03 -5.13 -5.83
N ILE A 70 -8.63 -4.21 -4.95
CA ILE A 70 -9.47 -3.16 -4.37
C ILE A 70 -8.78 -1.80 -4.50
N ARG A 71 -9.55 -0.72 -4.42
CA ARG A 71 -9.05 0.66 -4.46
C ARG A 71 -9.39 1.41 -3.17
N ILE A 72 -8.53 2.34 -2.75
CA ILE A 72 -8.84 3.25 -1.63
C ILE A 72 -10.11 4.04 -1.97
N GLY A 73 -10.98 4.23 -0.98
CA GLY A 73 -12.31 4.85 -1.15
C GLY A 73 -13.39 3.91 -1.65
N GLN A 74 -13.05 2.69 -2.09
CA GLN A 74 -14.05 1.70 -2.50
C GLN A 74 -14.94 1.31 -1.31
N ARG A 75 -16.25 1.30 -1.53
CA ARG A 75 -17.22 0.85 -0.52
C ARG A 75 -17.41 -0.67 -0.63
N LEU A 76 -17.20 -1.37 0.47
CA LEU A 76 -17.40 -2.81 0.61
C LEU A 76 -18.63 -3.10 1.44
N VAL A 77 -19.45 -4.05 0.99
CA VAL A 77 -20.62 -4.57 1.71
C VAL A 77 -20.16 -5.67 2.67
N LEU A 78 -20.57 -5.58 3.93
CA LEU A 78 -20.29 -6.57 4.96
C LEU A 78 -21.56 -7.36 5.29
N LYS A 79 -21.54 -8.68 5.04
CA LYS A 79 -22.67 -9.56 5.42
C LYS A 79 -22.61 -10.01 6.88
N LYS A 80 -21.42 -9.97 7.51
CA LYS A 80 -21.23 -10.27 8.94
C LYS A 80 -20.85 -9.02 9.72
N LYS A 81 -21.40 -8.88 10.93
CA LYS A 81 -21.02 -7.83 11.88
C LYS A 81 -19.52 -7.93 12.20
N PRO A 82 -18.74 -6.83 12.11
CA PRO A 82 -17.35 -6.83 12.56
C PRO A 82 -17.23 -7.32 14.01
N THR A 83 -16.27 -8.21 14.25
CA THR A 83 -16.02 -8.78 15.58
C THR A 83 -15.16 -7.86 16.42
N LEU A 84 -14.33 -7.03 15.79
CA LEU A 84 -13.44 -6.10 16.45
C LEU A 84 -13.93 -4.67 16.35
N THR A 85 -13.64 -3.89 17.38
CA THR A 85 -13.69 -2.42 17.31
C THR A 85 -12.58 -1.90 16.38
N PRO A 86 -12.72 -0.69 15.78
CA PRO A 86 -11.67 -0.11 14.95
C PRO A 86 -10.29 -0.05 15.65
N ARG A 87 -10.31 0.23 16.96
CA ARG A 87 -9.10 0.31 17.80
C ARG A 87 -8.41 -1.06 17.95
N GLU A 88 -9.15 -2.10 18.29
CA GLU A 88 -8.62 -3.46 18.40
C GLU A 88 -8.11 -3.99 17.06
N GLY A 89 -8.84 -3.68 15.99
CA GLY A 89 -8.46 -4.00 14.62
C GLY A 89 -7.11 -3.40 14.24
N ALA A 90 -6.91 -2.11 14.49
CA ALA A 90 -5.64 -1.42 14.24
C ALA A 90 -4.49 -2.02 15.07
N ALA A 91 -4.72 -2.33 16.34
CA ALA A 91 -3.71 -2.97 17.19
C ALA A 91 -3.30 -4.35 16.68
N ARG A 92 -4.27 -5.17 16.22
CA ARG A 92 -4.03 -6.49 15.62
C ARG A 92 -3.27 -6.38 14.30
N LEU A 93 -3.63 -5.41 13.46
CA LEU A 93 -2.93 -5.15 12.21
C LEU A 93 -1.46 -4.77 12.46
N LEU A 94 -1.22 -3.84 13.38
CA LEU A 94 0.14 -3.42 13.75
C LEU A 94 0.96 -4.59 14.32
N ALA A 95 0.37 -5.45 15.15
CA ALA A 95 1.03 -6.64 15.66
C ALA A 95 1.38 -7.62 14.52
N SER A 96 0.48 -7.81 13.56
CA SER A 96 0.73 -8.64 12.37
C SER A 96 1.88 -8.09 11.53
N TRP A 97 1.92 -6.77 11.30
CA TRP A 97 3.02 -6.11 10.60
C TRP A 97 4.34 -6.25 11.35
N ARG A 98 4.36 -6.00 12.66
CA ARG A 98 5.59 -6.16 13.47
C ARG A 98 6.16 -7.56 13.33
N LYS A 99 5.31 -8.60 13.41
CA LYS A 99 5.73 -9.98 13.20
C LYS A 99 6.26 -10.20 11.79
N ARG A 100 5.55 -9.75 10.76
CA ARG A 100 5.92 -9.93 9.34
C ARG A 100 7.25 -9.25 8.98
N PHE A 101 7.52 -8.09 9.56
CA PHE A 101 8.71 -7.30 9.28
C PHE A 101 9.85 -7.52 10.28
N GLY A 102 9.73 -8.48 11.21
CA GLY A 102 10.77 -8.75 12.21
C GLY A 102 11.02 -7.58 13.17
N LEU A 103 10.01 -6.73 13.41
CA LEU A 103 10.08 -5.59 14.31
C LEU A 103 9.75 -5.97 15.78
N GLY A 104 9.66 -7.27 16.08
CA GLY A 104 9.27 -7.80 17.39
C GLY A 104 10.48 -8.29 18.19
N GLY A 105 10.93 -7.50 19.16
CA GLY A 105 11.59 -8.05 20.34
C GLY A 105 10.55 -8.71 21.23
N ASP A 106 10.82 -9.92 21.69
CA ASP A 106 9.94 -10.90 22.38
C ASP A 106 9.24 -10.46 23.67
N LYS A 107 9.25 -9.18 24.05
CA LYS A 107 8.81 -8.72 25.39
C LYS A 107 7.71 -7.68 25.40
N LEU A 108 6.78 -7.74 24.44
CA LEU A 108 5.47 -7.11 24.66
C LEU A 108 4.53 -8.18 25.23
N HIS A 109 4.56 -8.27 26.57
CA HIS A 109 3.42 -8.75 27.35
C HIS A 109 2.12 -8.19 26.75
N HIS A 110 1.05 -9.00 26.84
CA HIS A 110 -0.33 -8.75 26.44
C HIS A 110 -0.66 -7.29 26.08
N PRO A 111 -1.45 -7.01 25.02
CA PRO A 111 -1.94 -5.66 24.75
C PRO A 111 -2.52 -5.15 26.08
N PRO A 112 -1.88 -4.18 26.74
CA PRO A 112 -2.17 -3.98 28.13
C PRO A 112 -3.59 -3.45 28.18
N ASP A 113 -4.41 -4.02 29.05
CA ASP A 113 -5.63 -3.36 29.52
C ASP A 113 -5.31 -1.90 29.94
N SER A 114 -4.03 -1.59 30.23
CA SER A 114 -3.50 -0.26 30.53
C SER A 114 -3.29 0.70 29.34
N TYR A 115 -3.36 0.30 28.06
CA TYR A 115 -3.34 1.29 26.97
C TYR A 115 -4.66 2.06 26.89
N ALA A 116 -5.77 1.49 27.39
CA ALA A 116 -7.03 2.21 27.60
C ALA A 116 -6.86 3.29 28.68
N ALA A 117 -6.19 2.96 29.79
CA ALA A 117 -5.92 3.88 30.91
C ALA A 117 -4.93 5.01 30.58
N LEU A 118 -3.96 4.77 29.68
CA LEU A 118 -3.00 5.80 29.25
C LEU A 118 -3.61 6.82 28.27
N LEU A 119 -4.62 6.42 27.49
CA LEU A 119 -5.29 7.31 26.53
C LEU A 119 -6.53 8.01 27.08
N SER A 120 -7.19 7.48 28.12
CA SER A 120 -8.18 8.25 28.89
C SER A 120 -7.56 9.37 29.74
N LYS A 121 -6.23 9.38 29.89
CA LYS A 121 -5.44 10.49 30.46
C LYS A 121 -4.86 11.45 29.42
N ALA A 122 -5.01 11.20 28.12
CA ALA A 122 -4.55 12.15 27.11
C ALA A 122 -5.46 13.39 27.15
N PRO A 123 -4.94 14.59 27.43
CA PRO A 123 -5.74 15.81 27.41
C PRO A 123 -6.38 15.94 26.02
N GLN A 124 -7.70 16.14 25.99
CA GLN A 124 -8.44 16.47 24.78
C GLN A 124 -7.76 17.70 24.16
N LEU A 125 -6.98 17.48 23.10
CA LEU A 125 -6.37 18.55 22.32
C LEU A 125 -7.53 19.35 21.72
N LYS A 126 -7.83 20.48 22.37
CA LYS A 126 -8.77 21.49 21.89
C LYS A 126 -8.30 21.86 20.50
N LEU A 127 -9.10 21.49 19.50
CA LEU A 127 -8.83 21.76 18.10
C LEU A 127 -8.93 23.27 17.90
N GLU A 128 -7.80 23.95 18.09
CA GLU A 128 -7.71 25.40 17.96
C GLU A 128 -7.70 25.74 16.46
N THR A 129 -8.77 26.42 16.05
CA THR A 129 -9.00 26.91 14.70
C THR A 129 -7.86 27.85 14.30
N ARG A 130 -7.00 27.37 13.39
CA ARG A 130 -5.88 28.13 12.84
C ARG A 130 -6.42 29.29 11.97
N PRO A 131 -6.09 30.56 12.24
CA PRO A 131 -6.45 31.66 11.36
C PRO A 131 -5.61 31.61 10.07
N GLU A 132 -6.30 31.82 8.95
CA GLU A 132 -5.72 32.00 7.63
C GLU A 132 -4.73 33.16 7.66
N THR A 133 -3.45 32.86 7.42
CA THR A 133 -2.42 33.89 7.26
C THR A 133 -2.17 34.08 5.77
N SER A 134 -2.60 35.26 5.34
CA SER A 134 -2.49 35.83 4.00
C SER A 134 -1.05 35.94 3.51
N ALA A 135 -0.87 35.70 2.21
CA ALA A 135 0.39 35.74 1.47
C ALA A 135 0.93 37.17 1.28
N LYS A 136 2.26 37.33 1.33
CA LYS A 136 3.03 38.33 0.54
C LYS A 136 4.55 38.12 0.67
N GLY A 137 5.26 38.23 -0.45
CA GLY A 137 6.74 38.22 -0.58
C GLY A 137 7.19 37.12 -1.54
N SER A 138 7.38 37.32 -2.85
CA SER A 138 8.21 38.29 -3.58
C SER A 138 9.70 38.19 -3.26
N ALA A 139 10.42 37.36 -4.05
CA ALA A 139 11.88 37.42 -4.18
C ALA A 139 12.32 36.92 -5.58
N ARG A 140 12.54 37.90 -6.46
CA ARG A 140 13.65 38.09 -7.41
C ARG A 140 14.36 36.83 -7.96
N ILE A 141 14.09 36.56 -9.23
CA ILE A 141 14.85 35.64 -10.11
C ILE A 141 16.07 36.42 -10.63
N THR A 142 17.27 35.92 -10.37
CA THR A 142 18.51 36.35 -11.04
C THR A 142 18.82 35.33 -12.13
N GLN A 143 18.77 35.78 -13.38
CA GLN A 143 19.16 35.02 -14.57
C GLN A 143 20.68 34.88 -14.60
N SER A 144 21.17 33.65 -14.79
CA SER A 144 22.59 33.36 -15.07
C SER A 144 22.78 33.15 -16.57
N PRO A 145 23.89 33.61 -17.17
CA PRO A 145 24.09 33.62 -18.62
C PRO A 145 24.39 32.22 -19.18
N ALA A 146 23.91 32.00 -20.40
CA ALA A 146 24.16 30.83 -21.22
C ALA A 146 25.56 30.89 -21.85
N GLU A 147 26.34 29.82 -21.65
CA GLU A 147 27.50 29.53 -22.48
C GLU A 147 27.16 28.37 -23.42
N ASN A 148 27.21 28.68 -24.71
CA ASN A 148 27.18 27.76 -25.84
C ASN A 148 28.44 26.90 -25.85
N LEU A 149 28.28 25.58 -25.86
CA LEU A 149 29.27 24.66 -26.42
C LEU A 149 28.53 23.57 -27.19
N THR A 150 28.58 23.71 -28.52
CA THR A 150 28.12 22.73 -29.48
C THR A 150 29.25 21.73 -29.70
N GLU A 151 29.21 20.59 -29.00
CA GLU A 151 30.00 19.42 -29.35
C GLU A 151 29.13 18.46 -30.18
N GLU A 152 29.54 18.23 -31.43
CA GLU A 152 28.97 17.23 -32.31
C GLU A 152 29.35 15.83 -31.83
N ILE A 153 28.43 15.14 -31.16
CA ILE A 153 28.60 13.74 -30.77
C ILE A 153 28.10 12.83 -31.92
N PRO A 154 28.90 11.85 -32.38
CA PRO A 154 28.53 10.93 -33.44
C PRO A 154 27.32 10.08 -33.04
N LYS A 155 26.32 10.04 -33.94
CA LYS A 155 25.12 9.19 -33.86
C LYS A 155 25.52 7.71 -33.89
N VAL A 156 25.73 7.12 -32.70
CA VAL A 156 25.71 5.67 -32.53
C VAL A 156 24.27 5.21 -32.67
N ILE A 157 23.97 4.54 -33.77
CA ILE A 157 22.68 3.89 -34.02
C ILE A 157 22.62 2.67 -33.08
N VAL A 158 22.12 2.90 -31.86
CA VAL A 158 21.79 1.84 -30.91
C VAL A 158 20.49 1.21 -31.40
N THR A 159 20.61 -0.01 -31.92
CA THR A 159 19.52 -0.87 -32.34
C THR A 159 18.55 -1.04 -31.16
N GLN A 160 17.37 -0.42 -31.26
CA GLN A 160 16.28 -0.57 -30.30
C GLN A 160 15.66 -1.97 -30.46
N GLU A 161 16.37 -2.99 -29.98
CA GLU A 161 15.73 -4.27 -29.68
C GLU A 161 14.62 -4.00 -28.68
N THR A 162 13.43 -4.48 -29.01
CA THR A 162 12.16 -4.33 -28.30
C THR A 162 12.28 -4.58 -26.80
N MET A 163 12.64 -3.54 -26.05
CA MET A 163 12.61 -3.55 -24.60
C MET A 163 11.15 -3.61 -24.18
N LYS A 164 10.66 -4.81 -23.86
CA LYS A 164 9.43 -4.96 -23.09
C LYS A 164 9.57 -4.05 -21.88
N ALA A 165 8.69 -3.07 -21.75
CA ALA A 165 8.69 -2.14 -20.62
C ALA A 165 8.61 -2.95 -19.33
N VAL A 166 9.74 -3.14 -18.67
CA VAL A 166 9.80 -3.87 -17.40
C VAL A 166 9.09 -3.00 -16.38
N THR A 167 8.03 -3.53 -15.77
CA THR A 167 7.28 -2.79 -14.77
C THR A 167 8.13 -2.60 -13.51
N ILE A 168 7.84 -1.56 -12.74
CA ILE A 168 8.56 -1.25 -11.48
C ILE A 168 8.53 -2.46 -10.55
N GLU A 169 7.38 -3.12 -10.48
CA GLU A 169 7.15 -4.31 -9.67
C GLU A 169 8.05 -5.46 -10.11
N GLN A 170 8.21 -5.67 -11.42
CA GLN A 170 9.05 -6.74 -11.93
C GLN A 170 10.54 -6.47 -11.66
N SER A 171 11.00 -5.23 -11.85
CA SER A 171 12.36 -4.82 -11.49
C SER A 171 12.62 -4.99 -9.98
N PHE A 172 11.65 -4.61 -9.15
CA PHE A 172 11.75 -4.75 -7.70
C PHE A 172 11.79 -6.21 -7.23
N GLU A 173 10.97 -7.09 -7.82
CA GLU A 173 10.99 -8.51 -7.49
C GLU A 173 12.31 -9.18 -7.92
N ASN A 174 12.92 -8.76 -9.03
CA ASN A 174 14.24 -9.23 -9.44
C ASN A 174 15.31 -8.81 -8.42
N ALA A 175 15.32 -7.55 -8.00
CA ALA A 175 16.26 -7.04 -6.99
C ALA A 175 16.10 -7.75 -5.65
N LYS A 176 14.85 -8.04 -5.27
CA LYS A 176 14.53 -8.81 -4.07
C LYS A 176 15.02 -10.26 -4.15
N ARG A 177 14.92 -10.92 -5.30
CA ARG A 177 15.50 -12.27 -5.50
C ARG A 177 17.03 -12.24 -5.36
N ALA A 178 17.70 -11.22 -5.91
CA ALA A 178 19.15 -11.07 -5.73
C ALA A 178 19.51 -10.94 -4.24
N PHE A 179 18.76 -10.14 -3.49
CA PHE A 179 18.93 -10.00 -2.05
C PHE A 179 18.73 -11.34 -1.30
N GLU A 180 17.67 -12.09 -1.63
CA GLU A 180 17.37 -13.40 -1.03
C GLU A 180 18.45 -14.44 -1.33
N ASN A 181 19.06 -14.37 -2.52
CA ASN A 181 20.18 -15.21 -2.93
C ASN A 181 21.53 -14.77 -2.33
N LYS A 182 21.53 -13.78 -1.42
CA LYS A 182 22.73 -13.19 -0.80
C LYS A 182 23.68 -12.49 -1.79
N ASP A 183 23.20 -12.19 -3.00
CA ASP A 183 23.93 -11.37 -3.98
C ASP A 183 23.66 -9.89 -3.69
N PHE A 184 24.25 -9.39 -2.60
CA PHE A 184 23.95 -8.07 -2.05
C PHE A 184 24.45 -6.92 -2.93
N GLU A 185 25.56 -7.09 -3.65
CA GLU A 185 26.08 -6.04 -4.55
C GLU A 185 25.16 -5.85 -5.76
N ARG A 186 24.68 -6.94 -6.35
CA ARG A 186 23.69 -6.88 -7.41
C ARG A 186 22.38 -6.29 -6.91
N ALA A 187 21.89 -6.76 -5.77
CA ALA A 187 20.67 -6.23 -5.17
C ALA A 187 20.76 -4.72 -4.93
N LEU A 188 21.89 -4.25 -4.38
CA LEU A 188 22.15 -2.83 -4.15
C LEU A 188 22.10 -2.01 -5.45
N THR A 189 22.72 -2.53 -6.50
CA THR A 189 22.73 -1.89 -7.84
C THR A 189 21.32 -1.79 -8.41
N GLU A 190 20.53 -2.87 -8.34
CA GLU A 190 19.16 -2.90 -8.85
C GLU A 190 18.22 -1.98 -8.04
N PHE A 191 18.33 -1.94 -6.70
CA PHE A 191 17.53 -1.02 -5.88
C PHE A 191 17.85 0.46 -6.19
N ARG A 192 19.14 0.78 -6.42
CA ARG A 192 19.56 2.14 -6.83
C ARG A 192 19.01 2.52 -8.20
N ALA A 193 19.04 1.60 -9.16
CA ALA A 193 18.45 1.82 -10.48
C ALA A 193 16.95 2.14 -10.38
N ILE A 194 16.20 1.32 -9.62
CA ILE A 194 14.77 1.55 -9.37
C ILE A 194 14.55 2.91 -8.71
N ARG A 195 15.35 3.25 -7.68
CA ARG A 195 15.26 4.55 -7.00
C ARG A 195 15.55 5.73 -7.94
N GLY A 196 16.51 5.60 -8.84
CA GLY A 196 16.83 6.61 -9.85
C GLY A 196 15.65 6.89 -10.78
N THR A 197 14.97 5.83 -11.23
CA THR A 197 13.77 5.94 -12.08
C THR A 197 12.51 6.35 -11.32
N HIS A 198 12.37 5.92 -10.06
CA HIS A 198 11.13 6.04 -9.27
C HIS A 198 11.44 6.46 -7.83
N PRO A 199 11.83 7.72 -7.59
CA PRO A 199 12.26 8.18 -6.26
C PRO A 199 11.14 8.13 -5.20
N LYS A 200 9.86 8.14 -5.63
CA LYS A 200 8.70 8.01 -4.73
C LYS A 200 8.39 6.56 -4.32
N PHE A 201 9.06 5.57 -4.89
CA PHE A 201 8.80 4.16 -4.57
C PHE A 201 9.55 3.76 -3.28
N LEU A 202 8.90 3.93 -2.13
CA LEU A 202 9.50 3.70 -0.81
C LEU A 202 10.15 2.31 -0.61
N PRO A 203 9.61 1.19 -1.14
CA PRO A 203 10.22 -0.12 -0.95
C PRO A 203 11.69 -0.23 -1.41
N SER A 204 12.07 0.42 -2.53
CA SER A 204 13.46 0.35 -3.01
C SER A 204 14.44 0.99 -2.02
N TRP A 205 14.09 2.13 -1.43
CA TRP A 205 14.89 2.79 -0.38
C TRP A 205 15.08 1.92 0.86
N MET A 206 14.02 1.26 1.31
CA MET A 206 14.06 0.43 2.52
C MET A 206 14.95 -0.80 2.33
N TYR A 207 14.89 -1.42 1.15
CA TYR A 207 15.77 -2.54 0.82
C TYR A 207 17.20 -2.10 0.51
N GLU A 208 17.42 -0.93 -0.08
CA GLU A 208 18.77 -0.35 -0.23
C GLU A 208 19.44 -0.18 1.15
N LEU A 209 18.75 0.43 2.13
CA LEU A 209 19.27 0.58 3.49
C LEU A 209 19.57 -0.76 4.16
N ARG A 210 18.68 -1.75 4.00
CA ARG A 210 18.89 -3.09 4.55
C ARG A 210 20.09 -3.78 3.91
N THR A 211 20.28 -3.61 2.61
CA THR A 211 21.41 -4.19 1.87
C THR A 211 22.73 -3.56 2.32
N LEU A 212 22.77 -2.23 2.47
CA LEU A 212 23.93 -1.51 2.99
C LEU A 212 24.28 -1.92 4.42
N GLN A 213 23.27 -2.19 5.27
CA GLN A 213 23.46 -2.72 6.61
C GLN A 213 24.16 -4.08 6.58
N VAL A 214 23.70 -5.01 5.75
CA VAL A 214 24.28 -6.36 5.63
C VAL A 214 25.72 -6.30 5.10
N LEU A 215 25.98 -5.38 4.16
CA LEU A 215 27.33 -5.11 3.63
C LEU A 215 28.23 -4.31 4.60
N LYS A 216 27.72 -3.88 5.76
CA LYS A 216 28.42 -3.04 6.75
C LYS A 216 28.94 -1.71 6.16
N ARG A 217 28.22 -1.14 5.18
CA ARG A 217 28.55 0.14 4.53
C ARG A 217 27.84 1.30 5.22
N ASP A 218 28.17 1.53 6.49
CA ASP A 218 27.45 2.46 7.38
C ASP A 218 27.44 3.92 6.89
N GLN A 219 28.50 4.37 6.22
CA GLN A 219 28.56 5.73 5.68
C GLN A 219 27.57 5.92 4.52
N GLU A 220 27.53 4.97 3.59
CA GLU A 220 26.55 4.96 2.50
C GLU A 220 25.13 4.85 3.04
N ALA A 221 24.90 3.99 4.04
CA ALA A 221 23.58 3.85 4.67
C ALA A 221 23.10 5.16 5.30
N ARG A 222 23.99 5.91 5.97
CA ARG A 222 23.68 7.24 6.52
C ARG A 222 23.33 8.26 5.44
N ALA A 223 24.10 8.30 4.36
CA ALA A 223 23.80 9.19 3.23
C ALA A 223 22.45 8.85 2.59
N THR A 224 22.19 7.57 2.34
CA THR A 224 20.90 7.10 1.78
C THR A 224 19.74 7.38 2.74
N ALA A 225 19.91 7.23 4.06
CA ALA A 225 18.87 7.53 5.05
C ALA A 225 18.54 9.03 5.09
N ALA A 226 19.53 9.91 4.97
CA ALA A 226 19.31 11.35 4.90
C ALA A 226 18.52 11.73 3.64
N LEU A 227 18.91 11.19 2.48
CA LEU A 227 18.18 11.39 1.22
C LEU A 227 16.74 10.85 1.29
N LEU A 228 16.55 9.70 1.92
CA LEU A 228 15.23 9.11 2.13
C LEU A 228 14.32 10.04 2.96
N ILE A 229 14.82 10.69 4.01
CA ILE A 229 14.02 11.62 4.83
C ILE A 229 13.63 12.86 4.03
N VAL A 230 14.52 13.38 3.20
CA VAL A 230 14.21 14.52 2.31
C VAL A 230 13.09 14.13 1.35
N GLN A 231 13.17 12.95 0.74
CA GLN A 231 12.19 12.49 -0.23
C GLN A 231 10.87 12.03 0.40
N HIS A 232 10.92 11.48 1.62
CA HIS A 232 9.81 10.88 2.34
C HIS A 232 9.80 11.28 3.84
N PRO A 233 9.42 12.52 4.20
CA PRO A 233 9.54 13.02 5.58
C PRO A 233 8.86 12.15 6.65
N GLY A 234 7.77 11.46 6.29
CA GLY A 234 7.02 10.58 7.19
C GLY A 234 7.78 9.35 7.69
N VAL A 235 8.91 9.00 7.06
CA VAL A 235 9.69 7.78 7.42
C VAL A 235 10.73 8.03 8.50
N ARG A 236 10.92 9.27 8.96
CA ARG A 236 11.92 9.64 9.99
C ARG A 236 11.77 8.84 11.29
N GLY A 237 10.56 8.42 11.62
CA GLY A 237 10.26 7.64 12.82
C GLY A 237 10.54 6.14 12.70
N LEU A 238 10.88 5.62 11.51
CA LEU A 238 11.11 4.19 11.32
C LEU A 238 12.40 3.73 12.02
N PRO A 239 12.40 2.57 12.71
CA PRO A 239 13.58 2.10 13.45
C PRO A 239 14.86 2.03 12.62
N ILE A 240 14.77 1.52 11.38
CA ILE A 240 15.91 1.39 10.47
C ILE A 240 16.50 2.76 10.10
N VAL A 241 15.66 3.77 9.87
CA VAL A 241 16.09 5.12 9.52
C VAL A 241 16.67 5.83 10.74
N ARG A 242 16.01 5.68 11.89
CA ARG A 242 16.42 6.31 13.16
C ARG A 242 17.81 5.85 13.61
N ALA A 243 18.17 4.59 13.36
CA ALA A 243 19.50 4.06 13.68
C ALA A 243 20.60 4.89 12.98
N TYR A 244 20.44 5.14 11.68
CA TYR A 244 21.41 5.90 10.90
C TYR A 244 21.41 7.40 11.16
N VAL A 245 20.24 8.01 11.40
CA VAL A 245 20.14 9.46 11.70
C VAL A 245 20.82 9.81 13.02
N ASN A 246 20.67 8.97 14.04
CA ASN A 246 21.20 9.25 15.37
C ASN A 246 22.65 8.78 15.56
N GLY A 247 23.31 8.32 14.49
CA GLY A 247 24.67 7.79 14.56
C GLY A 247 24.81 6.50 15.38
N LYS A 248 23.71 5.81 15.68
CA LYS A 248 23.73 4.53 16.41
C LYS A 248 23.62 3.40 15.40
N SER A 249 24.76 2.78 15.06
CA SER A 249 24.73 1.58 14.21
C SER A 249 23.81 0.53 14.86
N PRO A 250 22.82 -0.01 14.12
CA PRO A 250 21.96 -1.06 14.63
C PRO A 250 22.80 -2.33 14.82
N GLN A 251 23.08 -2.68 16.08
CA GLN A 251 23.67 -3.97 16.45
C GLN A 251 22.66 -5.10 16.24
#